data_AF-A0A2G9SG31-F1
#
_entry.id   AF-A0A2G9SG31-F1
#
_cell.length_a   1.000
_cell.length_b   1.000
_cell.length_c   1.000
_cell.angle_alpha   90.00
_cell.angle_beta   90.00
_cell.angle_gamma   90.00
#
_symmetry.space_group_name_H-M   'P 1'
#
loop_
_entity.id
_entity.type
_entity.pdbx_description
1 polymer ?
#
loop_
_entity_poly.entity_id
_entity_poly.type
_entity_poly.pdbx_seq_one_letter_code
_entity_poly.pdbx_strand_id
1 'polypeptide(L)'
;NRKNGRVLDKGDIIQLKEAYKWIIHPLISDELGVQAVSKSAFEVGVVFCHQETDEDCHFLATVCKDCFKPAKNKHSVFTRMAVVKALEKIKENDFWRHFPWPPSSPKTTCEVVDMQCNHASVFVAGRYNKYSRNLPQTPWVIDGERKMESSVEELITERLMAVFKADSKYIKVQDIGDVCVTPLKLSECL
;
A
#
# COMPACT_ATOMS: atom_id res chain seq x y z
N ASN A 1 -50.20 16.68 -8.79
CA ASN A 1 -49.68 15.42 -9.35
C ASN A 1 -48.19 15.26 -9.08
N ARG A 2 -47.79 14.93 -7.84
CA ARG A 2 -46.44 14.44 -7.53
C ARG A 2 -46.49 12.92 -7.67
N LYS A 3 -45.95 12.38 -8.77
CA LYS A 3 -45.81 10.94 -8.96
C LYS A 3 -44.86 10.40 -7.89
N ASN A 4 -45.26 9.28 -7.27
CA ASN A 4 -44.48 8.47 -6.33
C ASN A 4 -43.07 8.19 -6.85
N GLY A 5 -42.11 9.04 -6.52
CA GLY A 5 -40.70 8.71 -6.62
C GLY A 5 -40.37 7.76 -5.49
N ARG A 6 -39.94 6.54 -5.81
CA ARG A 6 -39.37 5.61 -4.83
C ARG A 6 -38.22 6.33 -4.14
N VAL A 7 -38.29 6.51 -2.82
CA VAL A 7 -37.14 6.98 -2.04
C VAL A 7 -36.09 5.87 -2.15
N LEU A 8 -34.98 6.17 -2.84
CA LEU A 8 -33.85 5.24 -2.93
C LEU A 8 -33.15 5.23 -1.58
N ASP A 9 -32.93 4.05 -1.02
CA ASP A 9 -32.06 3.89 0.13
C ASP A 9 -30.59 3.88 -0.31
N LYS A 10 -29.65 4.13 0.61
CA LYS A 10 -28.21 4.09 0.32
C LYS A 10 -27.77 2.73 -0.26
N GLY A 11 -28.46 1.65 0.11
CA GLY A 11 -28.21 0.30 -0.41
C GLY A 11 -28.67 0.07 -1.85
N ASP A 12 -29.53 0.93 -2.39
CA ASP A 12 -30.05 0.81 -3.76
C ASP A 12 -29.09 1.45 -4.80
N ILE A 13 -28.08 2.21 -4.33
CA ILE A 13 -27.15 2.94 -5.20
C ILE A 13 -25.87 2.13 -5.37
N ILE A 14 -25.57 1.74 -6.62
CA ILE A 14 -24.31 1.09 -6.97
C ILE A 14 -23.16 2.07 -6.72
N GLN A 15 -22.12 1.61 -6.02
CA GLN A 15 -20.96 2.47 -5.78
C GLN A 15 -20.22 2.73 -7.09
N LEU A 16 -19.81 3.98 -7.32
CA LEU A 16 -19.03 4.36 -8.51
C LEU A 16 -17.81 3.45 -8.71
N LYS A 17 -17.12 3.07 -7.63
CA LYS A 17 -15.98 2.13 -7.66
C LYS A 17 -16.36 0.76 -8.22
N GLU A 18 -17.56 0.26 -7.92
CA GLU A 18 -18.01 -1.06 -8.39
C GLU A 18 -18.38 -1.01 -9.87
N ALA A 19 -19.17 -0.01 -10.27
CA ALA A 19 -19.52 0.22 -11.67
C ALA A 19 -18.26 0.40 -12.54
N TYR A 20 -17.30 1.20 -12.07
CA TYR A 20 -16.01 1.38 -12.75
C TYR A 20 -15.26 0.07 -12.92
N LYS A 21 -15.20 -0.77 -11.87
CA LYS A 21 -14.56 -2.10 -11.95
C LYS A 21 -15.24 -3.01 -12.97
N TRP A 22 -16.57 -3.03 -13.03
CA TRP A 22 -17.30 -3.85 -14.01
C TRP A 22 -16.97 -3.47 -15.45
N ILE A 23 -16.74 -2.18 -15.72
CA ILE A 23 -16.41 -1.69 -17.06
C ILE A 23 -14.93 -1.96 -17.38
N ILE A 24 -14.03 -1.69 -16.45
CA ILE A 24 -12.59 -1.67 -16.72
C ILE A 24 -11.92 -3.03 -16.55
N HIS A 25 -12.39 -3.88 -15.63
CA HIS A 25 -11.77 -5.19 -15.41
C HIS A 25 -11.71 -6.06 -16.67
N PRO A 26 -12.78 -6.19 -17.49
CA PRO A 26 -12.72 -6.98 -18.72
C PRO A 26 -11.72 -6.40 -19.72
N LEU A 27 -11.71 -5.08 -19.90
CA LEU A 27 -10.80 -4.41 -20.84
C LEU A 27 -9.33 -4.63 -20.48
N ILE A 28 -8.98 -4.49 -19.19
CA ILE A 28 -7.62 -4.77 -18.71
C ILE A 28 -7.29 -6.26 -18.84
N SER A 29 -8.26 -7.14 -18.56
CA SER A 29 -8.08 -8.59 -18.63
C SER A 29 -7.78 -9.05 -20.06
N ASP A 30 -8.50 -8.50 -21.03
CA ASP A 30 -8.31 -8.78 -22.45
C ASP A 30 -6.99 -8.21 -22.97
N GLU A 31 -6.66 -6.96 -22.63
CA GLU A 31 -5.42 -6.29 -23.07
C GLU A 31 -4.17 -6.99 -22.51
N LEU A 32 -4.20 -7.39 -21.23
CA LEU A 32 -3.07 -8.06 -20.59
C LEU A 32 -3.06 -9.58 -20.83
N GLY A 33 -4.12 -10.15 -21.39
CA GLY A 33 -4.27 -11.59 -21.58
C GLY A 33 -4.29 -12.39 -20.26
N VAL A 34 -4.66 -11.76 -19.15
CA VAL A 34 -4.70 -12.38 -17.81
C VAL A 34 -6.05 -12.17 -17.17
N GLN A 35 -6.55 -13.15 -16.41
CA GLN A 35 -7.81 -13.01 -15.69
C GLN A 35 -7.67 -12.08 -14.48
N ALA A 36 -8.60 -11.14 -14.33
CA ALA A 36 -8.66 -10.29 -13.14
C ALA A 36 -9.15 -11.10 -11.92
N VAL A 37 -8.27 -11.34 -10.95
CA VAL A 37 -8.57 -12.10 -9.72
C VAL A 37 -8.49 -11.19 -8.49
N SER A 38 -9.52 -11.26 -7.63
CA SER A 38 -9.63 -10.40 -6.44
C SER A 38 -8.56 -10.61 -5.38
N LYS A 39 -7.91 -11.78 -5.37
CA LYS A 39 -6.81 -12.15 -4.46
C LYS A 39 -5.48 -12.34 -5.20
N SER A 40 -5.29 -11.62 -6.31
CA SER A 40 -4.02 -11.62 -7.03
C SER A 40 -2.88 -11.09 -6.15
N ALA A 41 -1.68 -11.68 -6.30
CA ALA A 41 -0.46 -11.13 -5.73
C ALA A 41 -0.02 -9.85 -6.46
N PHE A 42 -0.45 -9.65 -7.71
CA PHE A 42 -0.16 -8.46 -8.50
C PHE A 42 -1.36 -7.52 -8.51
N GLU A 43 -1.14 -6.27 -8.11
CA GLU A 43 -2.14 -5.20 -8.01
C GLU A 43 -1.75 -4.02 -8.90
N VAL A 44 -2.74 -3.51 -9.65
CA VAL A 44 -2.63 -2.25 -10.38
C VAL A 44 -3.45 -1.20 -9.65
N GLY A 45 -2.77 -0.21 -9.07
CA GLY A 45 -3.36 0.95 -8.43
C GLY A 45 -3.44 2.13 -9.40
N VAL A 46 -4.60 2.78 -9.47
CA VAL A 46 -4.80 4.00 -10.25
C VAL A 46 -5.35 5.08 -9.33
N VAL A 47 -4.72 6.25 -9.33
CA VAL A 47 -5.11 7.38 -8.50
C VAL A 47 -5.67 8.48 -9.40
N PHE A 48 -6.89 8.92 -9.08
CA PHE A 48 -7.58 10.01 -9.75
C PHE A 48 -7.57 11.25 -8.87
N CYS A 49 -7.42 12.41 -9.50
CA CYS A 49 -7.55 13.72 -8.87
C CYS A 49 -8.49 14.61 -9.70
N HIS A 50 -9.14 15.56 -9.04
CA HIS A 50 -9.95 16.58 -9.69
C HIS A 50 -9.74 17.91 -8.97
N GLN A 51 -8.87 18.75 -9.54
CA GLN A 51 -8.41 19.99 -8.87
C GLN A 51 -9.55 20.98 -8.63
N GLU A 52 -10.51 21.06 -9.56
CA GLU A 52 -11.65 21.99 -9.48
C GLU A 52 -12.50 21.78 -8.22
N THR A 53 -12.55 20.56 -7.68
CA THR A 53 -13.37 20.22 -6.49
C THR A 53 -12.53 19.88 -5.26
N ASP A 54 -11.24 20.22 -5.23
CA ASP A 54 -10.37 19.93 -4.07
C ASP A 54 -10.79 20.75 -2.83
N GLU A 55 -11.34 21.95 -3.04
CA GLU A 55 -11.80 22.84 -1.98
C GLU A 55 -13.00 22.28 -1.19
N ASP A 56 -13.82 21.41 -1.80
CA ASP A 56 -14.99 20.78 -1.16
C ASP A 56 -14.61 20.02 0.13
N CYS A 57 -13.43 19.39 0.12
CA CYS A 57 -12.92 18.66 1.27
C CYS A 57 -12.52 19.59 2.42
N HIS A 58 -12.03 20.79 2.12
CA HIS A 58 -11.60 21.77 3.11
C HIS A 58 -12.78 22.34 3.90
N PHE A 59 -13.94 22.51 3.27
CA PHE A 59 -15.16 22.88 3.96
C PHE A 59 -15.57 21.82 4.99
N LEU A 60 -15.57 20.54 4.60
CA LEU A 60 -15.89 19.44 5.52
C LEU A 60 -14.93 19.37 6.70
N ALA A 61 -13.63 19.65 6.51
CA ALA A 61 -12.68 19.76 7.60
C ALA A 61 -12.96 20.94 8.54
N THR A 62 -13.55 22.02 8.03
CA THR A 62 -13.91 23.18 8.85
C THR A 62 -15.12 22.90 9.75
N VAL A 63 -16.14 22.22 9.21
CA VAL A 63 -17.39 21.91 9.92
C VAL A 63 -17.25 20.67 10.83
N CYS A 64 -16.55 19.63 10.36
CA CYS A 64 -16.39 18.34 11.04
C CYS A 64 -14.91 18.06 11.39
N LYS A 65 -14.27 18.98 12.11
CA LYS A 65 -12.83 18.92 12.48
C LYS A 65 -12.41 17.60 13.14
N ASP A 66 -13.31 16.98 13.88
CA ASP A 66 -13.07 15.72 14.57
C ASP A 66 -12.83 14.54 13.62
N CYS A 67 -13.31 14.63 12.37
CA CYS A 67 -13.20 13.60 11.35
C CYS A 67 -11.87 13.64 10.57
N PHE A 68 -11.18 14.79 10.55
CA PHE A 68 -10.00 15.04 9.71
C PHE A 68 -8.72 15.25 10.54
N LYS A 69 -8.49 14.37 11.52
CA LYS A 69 -7.31 14.45 12.39
C LYS A 69 -6.05 13.92 11.69
N PRO A 70 -4.90 14.62 11.80
CA PRO A 70 -3.62 14.10 11.33
C PRO A 70 -3.28 12.78 12.03
N ALA A 71 -2.99 11.74 11.24
CA ALA A 71 -2.43 10.50 11.75
C ALA A 71 -0.90 10.53 11.56
N LYS A 72 -0.14 10.02 12.54
CA LYS A 72 1.34 10.08 12.55
C LYS A 72 2.01 9.53 11.28
N ASN A 73 1.31 8.69 10.50
CA ASN A 73 1.85 7.99 9.34
C ASN A 73 1.05 8.24 8.04
N LYS A 74 0.23 9.30 7.95
CA LYS A 74 -0.54 9.59 6.72
C LYS A 74 -0.14 10.92 6.10
N HIS A 75 0.12 10.89 4.79
CA HIS A 75 0.46 12.07 3.99
C HIS A 75 -0.72 13.04 3.79
N SER A 76 -1.96 12.56 3.89
CA SER A 76 -3.16 13.41 3.77
C SER A 76 -4.21 13.06 4.82
N VAL A 77 -4.85 14.09 5.37
CA VAL A 77 -6.01 13.99 6.27
C VAL A 77 -7.31 13.74 5.51
N PHE A 78 -7.35 14.09 4.22
CA PHE A 78 -8.52 13.99 3.36
C PHE A 78 -8.59 12.60 2.73
N THR A 79 -9.12 11.64 3.49
CA THR A 79 -9.38 10.28 2.99
C THR A 79 -10.86 10.13 2.66
N ARG A 80 -11.22 9.29 1.67
CA ARG A 80 -12.62 8.95 1.36
C ARG A 80 -13.40 8.56 2.61
N MET A 81 -12.80 7.77 3.51
CA MET A 81 -13.45 7.34 4.75
C MET A 81 -13.71 8.51 5.72
N ALA A 82 -12.80 9.48 5.81
CA ALA A 82 -13.01 10.68 6.61
C ALA A 82 -14.14 11.54 6.04
N VAL A 83 -14.20 11.70 4.71
CA VAL A 83 -15.28 12.40 4.00
C VAL A 83 -16.63 11.72 4.24
N VAL A 84 -16.72 10.39 4.08
CA VAL A 84 -17.96 9.63 4.34
C VAL A 84 -18.43 9.84 5.78
N LYS A 85 -17.52 9.75 6.77
CA LYS A 85 -17.85 10.00 8.18
C LYS A 85 -18.30 11.44 8.45
N ALA A 86 -17.71 12.42 7.77
CA ALA A 86 -18.11 13.81 7.88
C ALA A 86 -19.51 14.04 7.29
N LEU A 87 -19.79 13.44 6.12
CA LEU A 87 -21.12 13.49 5.49
C LEU A 87 -22.21 12.81 6.31
N GLU A 88 -21.87 11.81 7.12
CA GLU A 88 -22.81 11.17 8.06
C GLU A 88 -23.11 12.03 9.30
N LYS A 89 -22.23 12.97 9.65
CA LYS A 89 -22.33 13.80 10.86
C LYS A 89 -22.77 15.24 10.61
N ILE A 90 -22.50 15.77 9.42
CA ILE A 90 -22.80 17.17 9.08
C ILE A 90 -24.30 17.43 9.20
N LYS A 91 -24.65 18.60 9.74
CA LYS A 91 -26.05 19.02 9.80
C LYS A 91 -26.53 19.39 8.41
N GLU A 92 -27.78 19.05 8.11
CA GLU A 92 -28.39 19.29 6.81
C GLU A 92 -28.32 20.77 6.37
N ASN A 93 -28.59 21.71 7.27
CA ASN A 93 -28.46 23.14 6.98
C ASN A 93 -27.05 23.56 6.60
N ASP A 94 -26.02 23.02 7.25
CA ASP A 94 -24.63 23.34 6.94
C ASP A 94 -24.21 22.71 5.61
N PHE A 95 -24.71 21.51 5.32
CA PHE A 95 -24.52 20.85 4.03
C PHE A 95 -25.11 21.67 2.88
N TRP A 96 -26.37 22.08 2.96
CA TRP A 96 -27.06 22.83 1.89
C TRP A 96 -26.50 24.23 1.65
N ARG A 97 -25.85 24.84 2.65
CA ARG A 97 -25.22 26.16 2.49
C ARG A 97 -23.98 26.12 1.60
N HIS A 98 -23.31 24.97 1.52
CA HIS A 98 -22.05 24.84 0.79
C HIS A 98 -22.17 23.95 -0.44
N PHE A 99 -22.97 22.88 -0.39
CA PHE A 99 -23.16 21.95 -1.48
C PHE A 99 -24.52 22.19 -2.15
N PRO A 100 -24.55 22.89 -3.32
CA PRO A 100 -25.80 23.12 -4.03
C PRO A 100 -26.38 21.80 -4.55
N TRP A 101 -27.71 21.73 -4.61
CA TRP A 101 -28.41 20.60 -5.21
C TRP A 101 -29.38 21.03 -6.31
N PRO A 102 -29.28 20.43 -7.52
CA PRO A 102 -28.28 19.41 -7.92
C PRO A 102 -26.85 19.98 -7.99
N PRO A 103 -25.81 19.13 -7.85
CA PRO A 103 -24.42 19.58 -8.02
C PRO A 103 -24.21 20.22 -9.39
N SER A 104 -23.44 21.29 -9.45
CA SER A 104 -23.07 21.91 -10.71
C SER A 104 -22.23 20.95 -11.56
N SER A 105 -22.44 20.94 -12.87
CA SER A 105 -21.59 20.19 -13.79
C SER A 105 -20.16 20.73 -13.72
N PRO A 106 -19.15 19.89 -13.44
CA PRO A 106 -17.76 20.33 -13.44
C PRO A 106 -17.34 20.77 -14.84
N LYS A 107 -16.39 21.71 -14.92
CA LYS A 107 -15.84 22.20 -16.19
C LYS A 107 -14.75 21.26 -16.72
N THR A 108 -14.10 20.53 -15.81
CA THR A 108 -12.98 19.65 -16.10
C THR A 108 -13.31 18.19 -15.80
N THR A 109 -12.53 17.28 -16.38
CA THR A 109 -12.60 15.84 -16.08
C THR A 109 -11.56 15.48 -15.04
N CYS A 110 -11.76 14.37 -14.31
CA CYS A 110 -10.73 13.84 -13.44
C CYS A 110 -9.47 13.44 -14.24
N GLU A 111 -8.30 13.66 -13.64
CA GLU A 111 -7.01 13.28 -14.19
C GLU A 111 -6.45 12.07 -13.45
N VAL A 112 -5.75 11.20 -14.18
CA VAL A 112 -4.96 10.13 -13.57
C VAL A 112 -3.61 10.73 -13.17
N VAL A 113 -3.38 10.84 -11.86
CA VAL A 113 -2.16 11.47 -11.32
C VAL A 113 -1.09 10.47 -10.93
N ASP A 114 -1.47 9.20 -10.74
CA ASP A 114 -0.53 8.14 -10.42
C ASP A 114 -1.06 6.77 -10.88
N MET A 115 -0.15 5.91 -11.30
CA MET A 115 -0.42 4.54 -11.70
C MET A 115 0.72 3.65 -11.23
N GLN A 116 0.41 2.70 -10.36
CA GLN A 116 1.40 1.86 -9.72
C GLN A 116 1.07 0.39 -9.94
N CYS A 117 2.09 -0.41 -10.25
CA CYS A 117 2.00 -1.86 -10.31
C CYS A 117 2.80 -2.44 -9.15
N ASN A 118 2.13 -3.13 -8.24
CA ASN A 118 2.76 -3.70 -7.05
C ASN A 118 2.59 -5.21 -7.06
N HIS A 119 3.66 -5.93 -6.73
CA HIS A 119 3.58 -7.36 -6.47
C HIS A 119 3.74 -7.60 -4.97
N ALA A 120 2.89 -8.47 -4.41
CA ALA A 120 2.96 -8.90 -3.02
C ALA A 120 4.32 -9.52 -2.72
N SER A 121 4.78 -9.38 -1.49
CA SER A 121 6.07 -9.93 -1.07
C SER A 121 6.14 -11.43 -1.32
N VAL A 122 7.26 -11.86 -1.92
CA VAL A 122 7.60 -13.28 -2.06
C VAL A 122 8.53 -13.66 -0.92
N PHE A 123 8.30 -14.82 -0.33
CA PHE A 123 9.05 -15.30 0.83
C PHE A 123 9.93 -16.48 0.43
N VAL A 124 11.21 -16.37 0.75
CA VAL A 124 12.19 -17.46 0.60
C VAL A 124 12.64 -17.87 1.99
N ALA A 125 12.56 -19.17 2.29
CA ALA A 125 12.96 -19.74 3.57
C ALA A 125 13.92 -20.91 3.33
N GLY A 126 14.85 -21.12 4.27
CA GLY A 126 15.84 -22.18 4.18
C GLY A 126 16.73 -22.23 5.41
N ARG A 127 17.76 -23.07 5.33
CA ARG A 127 18.85 -23.17 6.31
C ARG A 127 20.15 -22.76 5.63
N TYR A 128 21.04 -22.10 6.36
CA TYR A 128 22.39 -21.80 5.91
C TYR A 128 23.39 -22.41 6.88
N ASN A 129 24.59 -22.69 6.38
CA ASN A 129 25.73 -23.04 7.21
C ASN A 129 26.67 -21.84 7.27
N LYS A 130 27.04 -21.44 8.48
CA LYS A 130 27.99 -20.35 8.72
C LYS A 130 29.34 -20.95 9.11
N TYR A 131 30.30 -20.85 8.21
CA TYR A 131 31.66 -21.39 8.44
C TYR A 131 32.65 -20.34 8.96
N SER A 132 32.35 -19.06 8.76
CA SER A 132 33.21 -17.96 9.20
C SER A 132 32.87 -17.51 10.63
N ARG A 133 33.90 -17.41 11.48
CA ARG A 133 33.80 -16.80 12.82
C ARG A 133 33.84 -15.27 12.79
N ASN A 134 34.30 -14.69 11.69
CA ASN A 134 34.46 -13.24 11.50
C ASN A 134 33.37 -12.65 10.58
N LEU A 135 32.23 -13.34 10.46
CA LEU A 135 31.09 -12.88 9.66
C LEU A 135 29.90 -12.69 10.61
N PRO A 136 29.35 -11.48 10.78
CA PRO A 136 28.19 -11.27 11.61
C PRO A 136 26.93 -11.81 10.93
N GLN A 137 25.87 -12.02 11.72
CA GLN A 137 24.58 -12.50 11.23
C GLN A 137 23.89 -11.45 10.36
N THR A 138 23.75 -10.25 10.91
CA THR A 138 23.21 -9.05 10.25
C THR A 138 24.33 -8.02 10.08
N PRO A 139 24.18 -7.00 9.21
CA PRO A 139 25.19 -5.96 9.06
C PRO A 139 25.56 -5.32 10.40
N TRP A 140 26.84 -5.36 10.76
CA TRP A 140 27.30 -4.82 12.04
C TRP A 140 27.76 -3.37 11.88
N VAL A 141 26.87 -2.45 12.25
CA VAL A 141 27.07 -0.99 12.17
C VAL A 141 26.87 -0.39 13.55
N ILE A 142 27.85 0.36 14.04
CA ILE A 142 27.79 1.10 15.32
C ILE A 142 28.07 2.56 15.00
N ASP A 143 27.19 3.46 15.45
CA ASP A 143 27.30 4.91 15.20
C ASP A 143 27.45 5.28 13.71
N GLY A 144 26.79 4.52 12.83
CA GLY A 144 26.87 4.71 11.37
C GLY A 144 28.14 4.13 10.72
N GLU A 145 29.10 3.69 11.51
CA GLU A 145 30.32 3.05 11.02
C GLU A 145 30.21 1.54 10.97
N ARG A 146 30.53 0.97 9.80
CA ARG A 146 30.59 -0.47 9.60
C ARG A 146 31.79 -1.06 10.33
N LYS A 147 31.53 -2.04 11.21
CA LYS A 147 32.57 -2.67 12.07
C LYS A 147 33.11 -3.99 11.53
N MET A 148 32.35 -4.68 10.68
CA MET A 148 32.82 -5.86 9.94
C MET A 148 32.34 -5.82 8.49
N GLU A 149 33.13 -6.41 7.60
CA GLU A 149 32.76 -6.58 6.19
C GLU A 149 31.70 -7.66 6.04
N SER A 150 30.68 -7.36 5.23
CA SER A 150 29.54 -8.23 4.94
C SER A 150 28.76 -8.74 6.17
N SER A 151 27.81 -9.63 5.93
CA SER A 151 27.03 -10.39 6.91
C SER A 151 26.38 -11.59 6.21
N VAL A 152 25.94 -12.59 6.98
CA VAL A 152 25.17 -13.73 6.43
C VAL A 152 23.92 -13.22 5.70
N GLU A 153 23.22 -12.26 6.30
CA GLU A 153 22.06 -11.59 5.73
C GLU A 153 22.35 -10.97 4.34
N GLU A 154 23.45 -10.22 4.22
CA GLU A 154 23.83 -9.57 2.97
C GLU A 154 24.20 -10.60 1.89
N LEU A 155 25.03 -11.59 2.22
CA LEU A 155 25.47 -12.62 1.27
C LEU A 155 24.30 -13.40 0.68
N ILE A 156 23.32 -13.78 1.52
CA ILE A 156 22.14 -14.50 1.04
C ILE A 156 21.27 -13.56 0.20
N THR A 157 21.03 -12.34 0.69
CA THR A 157 19.96 -11.51 0.12
C THR A 157 20.39 -10.74 -1.11
N GLU A 158 21.66 -10.36 -1.24
CA GLU A 158 22.18 -9.74 -2.46
C GLU A 158 21.85 -10.59 -3.69
N ARG A 159 22.06 -11.90 -3.60
CA ARG A 159 21.74 -12.82 -4.69
C ARG A 159 20.23 -12.88 -4.94
N LEU A 160 19.42 -12.99 -3.89
CA LEU A 160 17.96 -13.07 -4.01
C LEU A 160 17.39 -11.80 -4.64
N MET A 161 17.82 -10.62 -4.21
CA MET A 161 17.37 -9.34 -4.76
C MET A 161 17.64 -9.24 -6.25
N ALA A 162 18.83 -9.65 -6.69
CA ALA A 162 19.19 -9.65 -8.09
C ALA A 162 18.37 -10.67 -8.93
N VAL A 163 17.97 -11.81 -8.35
CA VAL A 163 17.12 -12.81 -9.05
C VAL A 163 15.68 -12.33 -9.13
N PHE A 164 15.11 -11.87 -8.02
CA PHE A 164 13.70 -11.47 -7.92
C PHE A 164 13.44 -10.05 -8.43
N LYS A 165 14.49 -9.25 -8.69
CA LYS A 165 14.40 -7.84 -9.10
C LYS A 165 13.48 -7.03 -8.18
N ALA A 166 13.56 -7.30 -6.88
CA ALA A 166 12.73 -6.62 -5.89
C ALA A 166 13.28 -5.23 -5.57
N ASP A 167 12.41 -4.31 -5.15
CA ASP A 167 12.81 -2.94 -4.77
C ASP A 167 13.27 -2.85 -3.31
N SER A 168 12.79 -3.76 -2.46
CA SER A 168 13.11 -3.79 -1.05
C SER A 168 13.17 -5.22 -0.50
N LYS A 169 13.85 -5.37 0.63
CA LYS A 169 14.06 -6.65 1.32
C LYS A 169 13.65 -6.54 2.77
N TYR A 170 13.06 -7.62 3.29
CA TYR A 170 12.87 -7.83 4.72
C TYR A 170 13.38 -9.22 5.05
N ILE A 171 14.36 -9.31 5.97
CA ILE A 171 15.01 -10.57 6.30
C ILE A 171 14.93 -10.79 7.80
N LYS A 172 14.67 -12.04 8.16
CA LYS A 172 14.87 -12.56 9.51
C LYS A 172 15.82 -13.74 9.39
N VAL A 173 17.01 -13.60 9.98
CA VAL A 173 17.98 -14.69 10.06
C VAL A 173 18.12 -15.08 11.53
N GLN A 174 17.86 -16.34 11.87
CA GLN A 174 17.93 -16.84 13.23
C GLN A 174 18.95 -17.98 13.33
N ASP A 175 19.98 -17.79 14.15
CA ASP A 175 20.87 -18.87 14.55
C ASP A 175 20.20 -19.67 15.68
N ILE A 176 20.00 -20.97 15.47
CA ILE A 176 19.65 -21.91 16.56
C ILE A 176 20.98 -22.53 17.03
N GLY A 177 21.73 -21.75 17.79
CA GLY A 177 22.98 -22.16 18.45
C GLY A 177 24.25 -21.59 17.80
N ASP A 178 25.12 -21.04 18.65
CA ASP A 178 26.54 -20.91 18.34
C ASP A 178 27.15 -22.32 18.24
N VAL A 179 26.93 -23.02 17.12
CA VAL A 179 27.78 -24.17 16.80
C VAL A 179 29.12 -23.59 16.35
N CYS A 180 29.94 -23.27 17.33
CA CYS A 180 31.38 -23.14 17.18
C CYS A 180 31.92 -24.47 16.64
N VAL A 181 31.92 -24.67 15.32
CA VAL A 181 32.76 -25.70 14.71
C VAL A 181 34.19 -25.25 14.96
N THR A 182 34.82 -25.83 15.98
CA THR A 182 36.27 -25.73 16.20
C THR A 182 36.96 -26.27 14.93
N PRO A 183 38.04 -25.63 14.45
CA PRO A 183 38.82 -26.24 13.38
C PRO A 183 39.28 -27.60 13.88
N LEU A 184 38.88 -28.68 13.20
CA LEU A 184 39.56 -29.96 13.30
C LEU A 184 41.03 -29.67 12.99
N LYS A 185 41.90 -29.88 13.99
CA LYS A 185 43.34 -29.96 13.76
C LYS A 185 43.55 -31.07 12.74
N LEU A 186 44.04 -30.73 11.54
CA LEU A 186 44.83 -31.68 10.77
C LEU A 186 46.16 -31.84 11.50
N SER A 187 46.19 -32.76 12.46
CA SER A 187 47.41 -33.38 12.92
C SER A 187 47.11 -34.86 13.09
N GLU A 188 47.90 -35.69 12.40
CA GLU A 188 48.00 -37.14 12.53
C GLU A 188 46.91 -37.95 11.81
N CYS A 189 47.16 -38.20 10.52
CA CYS A 189 47.29 -39.57 10.03
C CYS A 189 48.39 -39.57 8.96
N LEU A 190 49.39 -40.42 9.20
CA LEU A 190 50.40 -40.90 8.26
C LEU A 190 49.75 -41.42 6.97
#